data_AF-A0A1D1ZKG8-F1
#
_entry.id   AF-A0A1D1ZKG8-F1
#
_cell.length_a   1.000
_cell.length_b   1.000
_cell.length_c   1.000
_cell.angle_alpha   90.00
_cell.angle_beta   90.00
_cell.angle_gamma   90.00
#
_symmetry.space_group_name_H-M   'P 1'
#
loop_
_entity.id
_entity.type
_entity.pdbx_description
1 polymer ?
#
loop_
_entity_poly.entity_id
_entity_poly.type
_entity_poly.pdbx_seq_one_letter_code
_entity_poly.pdbx_strand_id
1 'polypeptide(L)'
;MEATGPAHPDAGGFMGAVAKIVRFRRNTGMGRNGADDGGFRKVKFPENLVEEDDQKKQLLRNREASESLLAELFAGVSAIKAAYAQLQLAESPYDPDAIQSADGDVVSELKRLSQLKRSYLKTQAHGGAGAGGADHQHDPSGYESRLLAEVQEQRNLLKTFQITVKKLERDLRRKDAETLLLKNHLSESEMLSMRLEEKLHPHRSLHTLDGLHLSALSPAHLLAVLRYAVRSIRSFARVMEREMERAGWD
;
A
#
# COMPACT_ATOMS: atom_id res chain seq x y z
N MET A 1 -9.07 32.24 -15.97
CA MET A 1 -8.89 32.47 -14.53
C MET A 1 -8.91 31.09 -13.89
N GLU A 2 -7.81 30.37 -14.03
CA GLU A 2 -6.65 30.33 -13.11
C GLU A 2 -6.90 29.27 -12.03
N ALA A 3 -6.14 28.19 -12.17
CA ALA A 3 -6.16 27.02 -11.32
C ALA A 3 -5.26 27.25 -10.10
N THR A 4 -5.71 26.85 -8.93
CA THR A 4 -4.83 26.68 -7.76
C THR A 4 -5.12 25.34 -7.12
N GLY A 5 -4.18 24.41 -7.33
CA GLY A 5 -4.11 23.13 -6.65
C GLY A 5 -3.70 23.25 -5.18
N PRO A 6 -3.68 22.11 -4.45
CA PRO A 6 -3.61 22.06 -3.00
C PRO A 6 -2.21 22.32 -2.44
N ALA A 7 -2.18 22.90 -1.24
CA ALA A 7 -0.99 23.20 -0.46
C ALA A 7 -0.23 21.92 -0.03
N HIS A 8 1.09 21.97 -0.17
CA HIS A 8 2.04 20.96 0.30
C HIS A 8 2.12 20.92 1.85
N PRO A 9 2.35 19.75 2.46
CA PRO A 9 2.63 19.63 3.88
C PRO A 9 4.08 20.00 4.22
N ASP A 10 4.19 20.70 5.33
CA ASP A 10 5.36 21.25 6.02
C ASP A 10 6.35 20.14 6.41
N ALA A 11 7.51 20.10 5.75
CA ALA A 11 8.64 19.23 6.08
C ALA A 11 9.66 20.03 6.90
N GLY A 12 9.35 20.23 8.19
CA GLY A 12 10.09 21.16 9.04
C GLY A 12 10.07 20.80 10.50
N GLY A 13 10.45 19.58 10.87
CA GLY A 13 10.60 19.21 12.28
C GLY A 13 11.26 17.84 12.41
N PHE A 14 12.18 17.72 13.37
CA PHE A 14 12.98 16.53 13.69
C PHE A 14 14.28 16.33 12.89
N MET A 15 15.15 17.35 12.91
CA MET A 15 16.59 17.11 12.98
C MET A 15 17.16 17.85 14.18
N GLY A 16 17.48 17.12 15.24
CA GLY A 16 18.06 17.73 16.44
C GLY A 16 18.29 16.74 17.56
N ALA A 17 19.38 15.96 17.45
CA ALA A 17 20.08 15.20 18.50
C ALA A 17 20.93 14.15 17.75
N VAL A 18 22.24 13.99 17.85
CA VAL A 18 23.17 14.13 18.98
C VAL A 18 24.58 14.30 18.38
N ALA A 19 25.32 15.34 18.76
CA ALA A 19 26.76 15.38 18.51
C ALA A 19 27.45 16.20 19.60
N LYS A 20 28.08 15.52 20.56
CA LYS A 20 29.17 16.03 21.41
C LYS A 20 29.63 14.89 22.31
N ILE A 21 30.90 14.53 22.20
CA ILE A 21 31.87 14.24 23.26
C ILE A 21 33.01 13.45 22.60
N VAL A 22 34.17 14.09 22.44
CA VAL A 22 35.49 13.63 22.91
C VAL A 22 36.46 14.78 22.65
N ARG A 23 36.87 15.48 23.72
CA ARG A 23 38.03 16.38 23.69
C ARG A 23 38.75 16.30 25.03
N PHE A 24 39.69 15.36 25.12
CA PHE A 24 40.72 15.29 26.16
C PHE A 24 41.76 14.28 25.64
N ARG A 25 43.08 14.48 25.62
CA ARG A 25 43.98 15.62 25.83
C ARG A 25 45.32 15.10 25.28
N ARG A 26 45.88 15.74 24.24
CA ARG A 26 47.19 15.37 23.68
C ARG A 26 48.27 16.29 24.29
N ASN A 27 49.08 15.68 25.15
CA ASN A 27 50.54 15.75 25.25
C ASN A 27 51.30 17.02 25.69
N THR A 28 52.35 16.71 26.48
CA THR A 28 53.68 17.34 26.59
C THR A 28 53.87 18.69 27.28
N GLY A 29 54.53 18.62 28.45
CA GLY A 29 55.30 19.69 29.08
C GLY A 29 56.47 19.09 29.86
N MET A 30 57.68 19.35 29.35
CA MET A 30 59.00 18.90 29.78
C MET A 30 59.38 19.37 31.21
N GLY A 31 60.05 18.51 31.99
CA GLY A 31 60.69 18.87 33.27
C GLY A 31 61.79 17.88 33.64
N ARG A 32 63.00 18.39 33.87
CA ARG A 32 64.30 17.69 33.92
C ARG A 32 64.63 17.05 35.27
N ASN A 33 65.41 15.97 35.16
CA ASN A 33 66.53 15.52 36.01
C ASN A 33 66.29 14.97 37.42
N GLY A 34 66.73 13.71 37.60
CA GLY A 34 67.86 13.41 38.48
C GLY A 34 67.63 12.36 39.56
N ALA A 35 68.34 11.23 39.43
CA ALA A 35 68.83 10.34 40.50
C ALA A 35 67.76 9.64 41.39
N ASP A 36 67.86 8.41 41.84
CA ASP A 36 68.83 7.32 41.78
C ASP A 36 68.07 6.08 42.30
N ASP A 37 68.68 4.93 42.08
CA ASP A 37 68.62 3.73 42.90
C ASP A 37 67.50 2.69 42.72
N GLY A 38 67.97 1.45 42.88
CA GLY A 38 67.50 0.24 42.24
C GLY A 38 66.17 -0.32 42.73
N GLY A 39 65.48 -0.91 41.77
CA GLY A 39 64.37 -1.80 42.02
C GLY A 39 63.80 -2.26 40.70
N PHE A 40 64.05 -3.52 40.32
CA PHE A 40 63.32 -4.18 39.24
C PHE A 40 61.82 -4.21 39.62
N ARG A 41 61.09 -3.13 39.32
CA ARG A 41 59.64 -3.13 39.34
C ARG A 41 59.21 -3.87 38.09
N LYS A 42 58.71 -5.10 38.28
CA LYS A 42 57.95 -5.85 37.29
C LYS A 42 56.80 -4.93 36.83
N VAL A 43 56.95 -4.30 35.67
CA VAL A 43 55.89 -3.49 35.07
C VAL A 43 54.77 -4.45 34.72
N LYS A 44 53.75 -4.54 35.58
CA LYS A 44 52.46 -5.11 35.19
C LYS A 44 51.93 -4.21 34.09
N PHE A 45 51.94 -4.70 32.86
CA PHE A 45 51.09 -4.15 31.81
C PHE A 45 49.66 -4.16 32.34
N PRO A 46 48.89 -3.06 32.22
CA PRO A 46 47.50 -3.07 32.63
C PRO A 46 46.71 -3.95 31.66
N GLU A 47 46.44 -5.18 32.11
CA GLU A 47 45.51 -6.15 31.51
C GLU A 47 44.14 -5.49 31.20
N ASN A 48 43.78 -4.44 31.95
CA ASN A 48 42.55 -3.69 31.85
C ASN A 48 42.32 -2.93 30.52
N LEU A 49 43.36 -2.56 29.76
CA LEU A 49 43.16 -1.84 28.48
C LEU A 49 42.78 -2.78 27.32
N VAL A 50 43.11 -4.07 27.43
CA VAL A 50 42.78 -5.08 26.41
C VAL A 50 41.35 -5.58 26.62
N GLU A 51 40.91 -5.70 27.89
CA GLU A 51 39.54 -6.14 28.22
C GLU A 51 38.44 -5.14 27.80
N GLU A 52 38.69 -3.83 27.86
CA GLU A 52 37.71 -2.82 27.40
C GLU A 52 37.48 -2.88 25.88
N ASP A 53 38.54 -3.10 25.10
CA ASP A 53 38.46 -3.20 23.64
C ASP A 53 37.79 -4.52 23.20
N ASP A 54 37.98 -5.60 23.94
CA ASP A 54 37.35 -6.90 23.66
C ASP A 54 35.86 -6.91 24.05
N GLN A 55 35.47 -6.28 25.16
CA GLN A 55 34.06 -6.06 25.50
C GLN A 55 33.35 -5.23 24.42
N LYS A 56 33.98 -4.15 23.94
CA LYS A 56 33.41 -3.30 22.90
C LYS A 56 33.23 -4.05 21.58
N LYS A 57 34.20 -4.89 21.17
CA LYS A 57 34.08 -5.75 19.99
C LYS A 57 32.97 -6.80 20.14
N GLN A 58 32.81 -7.40 21.32
CA GLN A 58 31.72 -8.34 21.60
C GLN A 58 30.35 -7.67 21.50
N LEU A 59 30.19 -6.45 22.02
CA LEU A 59 28.96 -5.69 21.91
C LEU A 59 28.60 -5.37 20.45
N LEU A 60 29.59 -5.00 19.63
CA LEU A 60 29.39 -4.73 18.20
C LEU A 60 28.99 -6.00 17.45
N ARG A 61 29.66 -7.13 17.70
CA ARG A 61 29.33 -8.43 17.08
C ARG A 61 27.93 -8.92 17.48
N ASN A 62 27.53 -8.74 18.74
CA ASN A 62 26.19 -9.05 19.21
C ASN A 62 25.13 -8.17 18.53
N ARG A 63 25.44 -6.89 18.34
CA ARG A 63 24.57 -5.96 17.62
C ARG A 63 24.41 -6.37 16.16
N GLU A 64 25.49 -6.62 15.44
CA GLU A 64 25.45 -7.07 14.04
C GLU A 64 24.67 -8.38 13.87
N ALA A 65 24.89 -9.36 14.76
CA ALA A 65 24.14 -10.61 14.77
C ALA A 65 22.63 -10.38 15.01
N SER A 66 22.27 -9.45 15.90
CA SER A 66 20.87 -9.08 16.15
C SER A 66 20.22 -8.39 14.95
N GLU A 67 20.95 -7.53 14.24
CA GLU A 67 20.47 -6.82 13.07
C GLU A 67 20.32 -7.78 11.86
N SER A 68 21.23 -8.75 11.70
CA SER A 68 21.09 -9.82 10.69
C SER A 68 19.86 -10.70 10.97
N LEU A 69 19.64 -11.11 12.22
CA LEU A 69 18.47 -11.88 12.63
C LEU A 69 17.16 -11.13 12.33
N LEU A 70 17.14 -9.83 12.62
CA LEU A 70 15.97 -8.98 12.36
C LEU A 70 15.68 -8.88 10.86
N ALA A 71 16.72 -8.70 10.04
CA ALA A 71 16.58 -8.66 8.59
C ALA A 71 16.03 -9.99 8.03
N GLU A 72 16.53 -11.12 8.50
CA GLU A 72 16.02 -12.45 8.09
C GLU A 72 14.56 -12.67 8.51
N LEU A 73 14.16 -12.16 9.67
CA LEU A 73 12.78 -12.19 10.15
C LEU A 73 11.86 -11.38 9.23
N PHE A 74 12.24 -10.13 8.90
CA PHE A 74 11.44 -9.30 7.99
C PHE A 74 11.36 -9.89 6.58
N ALA A 75 12.46 -10.47 6.09
CA ALA A 75 12.45 -11.23 4.83
C ALA A 75 11.46 -12.41 4.88
N GLY A 76 11.39 -13.15 5.98
CA GLY A 76 10.44 -14.26 6.13
C GLY A 76 8.98 -13.80 6.28
N VAL A 77 8.71 -12.77 7.08
CA VAL A 77 7.36 -12.22 7.25
C VAL A 77 6.83 -11.63 5.94
N SER A 78 7.67 -10.92 5.20
CA SER A 78 7.30 -10.39 3.88
C SER A 78 7.08 -11.52 2.85
N ALA A 79 7.84 -12.61 2.90
CA ALA A 79 7.61 -13.79 2.06
C ALA A 79 6.24 -14.41 2.33
N ILE A 80 5.89 -14.61 3.60
CA ILE A 80 4.56 -15.11 4.02
C ILE A 80 3.46 -14.17 3.53
N LYS A 81 3.65 -12.85 3.67
CA LYS A 81 2.69 -11.86 3.18
C LYS A 81 2.48 -11.96 1.67
N ALA A 82 3.55 -12.16 0.90
CA ALA A 82 3.46 -12.33 -0.54
C ALA A 82 2.75 -13.62 -0.92
N ALA A 83 3.06 -14.75 -0.26
CA ALA A 83 2.40 -16.03 -0.48
C ALA A 83 0.90 -15.97 -0.12
N TYR A 84 0.56 -15.32 0.99
CA TYR A 84 -0.84 -15.08 1.36
C TYR A 84 -1.59 -14.22 0.34
N ALA A 85 -0.95 -13.18 -0.21
CA ALA A 85 -1.54 -12.40 -1.29
C ALA A 85 -1.78 -13.26 -2.55
N GLN A 86 -0.90 -14.20 -2.87
CA GLN A 86 -1.11 -15.15 -3.97
C GLN A 86 -2.31 -16.07 -3.70
N LEU A 87 -2.44 -16.57 -2.48
CA LEU A 87 -3.58 -17.39 -2.06
C LEU A 87 -4.90 -16.62 -2.25
N GLN A 88 -4.97 -15.37 -1.77
CA GLN A 88 -6.14 -14.51 -1.98
C GLN A 88 -6.45 -14.24 -3.46
N LEU A 89 -5.42 -14.23 -4.32
CA LEU A 89 -5.62 -14.04 -5.76
C LEU A 89 -6.22 -15.27 -6.43
N ALA A 90 -5.86 -16.46 -5.94
CA ALA A 90 -6.28 -17.75 -6.48
C ALA A 90 -7.68 -18.18 -5.99
N GLU A 91 -8.26 -17.47 -5.02
CA GLU A 91 -9.65 -17.70 -4.59
C GLU A 91 -10.69 -17.21 -5.61
N SER A 92 -10.33 -16.25 -6.46
CA SER A 92 -11.26 -15.66 -7.43
C SER A 92 -10.57 -15.17 -8.71
N PRO A 93 -10.75 -15.86 -9.84
CA PRO A 93 -11.47 -17.15 -9.98
C PRO A 93 -10.76 -18.28 -9.22
N TYR A 94 -11.52 -19.27 -8.74
CA TYR A 94 -11.01 -20.38 -7.93
C TYR A 94 -10.01 -21.23 -8.73
N ASP A 95 -8.77 -21.32 -8.22
CA ASP A 95 -7.68 -22.10 -8.78
C ASP A 95 -7.04 -22.97 -7.66
N PRO A 96 -7.41 -24.27 -7.58
CA PRO A 96 -6.96 -25.14 -6.50
C PRO A 96 -5.46 -25.40 -6.52
N ASP A 97 -4.84 -25.44 -7.71
CA ASP A 97 -3.41 -25.71 -7.86
C ASP A 97 -2.59 -24.51 -7.36
N ALA A 98 -3.02 -23.29 -7.72
CA ALA A 98 -2.40 -22.07 -7.22
C ALA A 98 -2.60 -21.88 -5.71
N ILE A 99 -3.77 -22.24 -5.17
CA ILE A 99 -4.02 -22.25 -3.72
C ILE A 99 -3.07 -23.22 -3.02
N GLN A 100 -2.94 -24.46 -3.52
CA GLN A 100 -2.06 -25.46 -2.92
C GLN A 100 -0.59 -25.04 -2.97
N SER A 101 -0.15 -24.45 -4.08
CA SER A 101 1.21 -23.92 -4.20
C SER A 101 1.47 -22.79 -3.20
N ALA A 102 0.54 -21.84 -3.08
CA ALA A 102 0.69 -20.70 -2.16
C ALA A 102 0.65 -21.15 -0.68
N ASP A 103 -0.18 -22.13 -0.35
CA ASP A 103 -0.20 -22.74 0.99
C ASP A 103 1.14 -23.44 1.30
N GLY A 104 1.68 -24.20 0.34
CA GLY A 104 3.00 -24.81 0.44
C GLY A 104 4.11 -23.79 0.74
N ASP A 105 4.09 -22.65 0.03
CA ASP A 105 5.02 -21.54 0.26
C ASP A 105 4.89 -20.97 1.69
N VAL A 106 3.66 -20.70 2.17
CA VAL A 106 3.41 -20.24 3.55
C VAL A 106 3.96 -21.23 4.57
N VAL A 107 3.64 -22.52 4.42
CA VAL A 107 4.10 -23.57 5.34
C VAL A 107 5.63 -23.68 5.34
N SER A 108 6.27 -23.57 4.17
CA SER A 108 7.73 -23.61 4.06
C SER A 108 8.41 -22.44 4.79
N GLU A 109 7.89 -21.21 4.64
CA GLU A 109 8.41 -20.03 5.31
C GLU A 109 8.16 -20.06 6.82
N LEU A 110 7.01 -20.57 7.27
CA LEU A 110 6.75 -20.79 8.69
C LEU A 110 7.71 -21.81 9.31
N LYS A 111 8.04 -22.88 8.57
CA LYS A 111 9.09 -23.84 9.00
C LYS A 111 10.45 -23.16 9.08
N ARG A 112 10.80 -22.33 8.10
CA ARG A 112 12.06 -21.55 8.09
C ARG A 112 12.15 -20.61 9.30
N LEU A 113 11.10 -19.83 9.57
CA LEU A 113 11.03 -18.95 10.74
C LEU A 113 11.07 -19.73 12.07
N SER A 114 10.47 -20.92 12.12
CA SER A 114 10.56 -21.80 13.29
C SER A 114 11.99 -22.25 13.56
N GLN A 115 12.74 -22.60 12.51
CA GLN A 115 14.16 -22.95 12.62
C GLN A 115 14.99 -21.75 13.08
N LEU A 116 14.74 -20.57 12.51
CA LEU A 116 15.40 -19.31 12.90
C LEU A 116 15.16 -18.96 14.38
N LYS A 117 13.93 -19.15 14.87
CA LYS A 117 13.62 -18.99 16.30
C LYS A 117 14.40 -19.97 17.16
N ARG A 118 14.47 -21.26 16.76
CA ARG A 118 15.19 -22.29 17.51
C ARG A 118 16.70 -22.05 17.56
N SER A 119 17.30 -21.63 16.44
CA SER A 119 18.73 -21.30 16.38
C SER A 119 19.05 -20.12 17.31
N TYR A 120 18.24 -19.07 17.29
CA TYR A 120 18.38 -17.93 18.20
C TYR A 120 18.31 -18.34 19.68
N LEU A 121 17.30 -19.13 20.07
CA LEU A 121 17.17 -19.61 21.45
C LEU A 121 18.33 -20.50 21.89
N LYS A 122 18.86 -21.34 20.99
CA LYS A 122 20.03 -22.18 21.27
C LYS A 122 21.28 -21.31 21.51
N THR A 123 21.50 -20.30 20.68
CA THR A 123 22.62 -19.36 20.82
C THR A 123 22.55 -18.56 22.12
N GLN A 124 21.34 -18.14 22.53
CA GLN A 124 21.11 -17.48 23.82
C GLN A 124 21.39 -18.42 25.01
N ALA A 125 20.97 -19.68 24.92
CA ALA A 125 21.15 -20.66 26.00
C ALA A 125 22.60 -21.11 26.20
N HIS A 126 23.44 -21.10 25.16
CA HIS A 126 24.87 -21.47 25.24
C HIS A 126 25.76 -20.27 25.60
N GLY A 127 25.17 -19.17 26.09
CA GLY A 127 25.88 -18.07 26.73
C GLY A 127 26.87 -17.36 25.82
N GLY A 128 26.47 -16.88 24.63
CA GLY A 128 27.14 -15.84 23.82
C GLY A 128 28.61 -16.05 23.40
N ALA A 129 29.31 -17.07 23.90
CA ALA A 129 30.76 -17.23 23.85
C ALA A 129 31.20 -18.40 22.96
N GLY A 130 30.26 -19.10 22.32
CA GLY A 130 30.53 -20.30 21.51
C GLY A 130 30.98 -20.06 20.07
N ALA A 131 31.28 -18.83 19.65
CA ALA A 131 31.73 -18.53 18.29
C ALA A 131 33.25 -18.28 18.22
N GLY A 132 34.01 -19.10 18.94
CA GLY A 132 35.48 -19.04 19.05
C GLY A 132 36.23 -20.28 18.55
N GLY A 133 35.56 -21.25 17.92
CA GLY A 133 36.26 -22.46 17.47
C GLY A 133 35.44 -23.33 16.52
N ALA A 134 35.41 -22.95 15.24
CA ALA A 134 35.25 -23.87 14.10
C ALA A 134 35.40 -23.05 12.81
N ASP A 135 36.52 -23.23 12.12
CA ASP A 135 36.67 -23.22 10.66
C ASP A 135 35.70 -22.31 9.87
N HIS A 136 35.89 -20.99 9.95
CA HIS A 136 35.19 -20.01 9.09
C HIS A 136 35.91 -19.90 7.74
N GLN A 137 35.86 -20.96 6.96
CA GLN A 137 36.12 -20.88 5.52
C GLN A 137 34.75 -20.78 4.85
N HIS A 138 34.35 -19.58 4.43
CA HIS A 138 33.14 -19.29 3.63
C HIS A 138 31.82 -19.02 4.40
N ASP A 139 31.85 -18.26 5.49
CA ASP A 139 30.64 -17.56 5.95
C ASP A 139 30.68 -16.11 5.41
N PRO A 140 29.67 -15.65 4.65
CA PRO A 140 29.60 -14.25 4.26
C PRO A 140 29.62 -13.40 5.52
N SER A 141 30.26 -12.23 5.46
CA SER A 141 30.27 -11.32 6.61
C SER A 141 28.83 -11.08 7.10
N GLY A 142 28.60 -10.98 8.42
CA GLY A 142 27.24 -10.76 8.95
C GLY A 142 26.52 -9.56 8.31
N TYR A 143 27.30 -8.59 7.81
CA TYR A 143 26.83 -7.48 6.99
C TYR A 143 26.25 -7.90 5.62
N GLU A 144 26.93 -8.79 4.89
CA GLU A 144 26.45 -9.30 3.59
C GLU A 144 25.18 -10.14 3.75
N SER A 145 25.11 -11.00 4.79
CA SER A 145 23.89 -11.76 5.09
C SER A 145 22.69 -10.83 5.38
N ARG A 146 22.91 -9.80 6.21
CA ARG A 146 21.90 -8.78 6.50
C ARG A 146 21.40 -8.07 5.25
N LEU A 147 22.32 -7.62 4.38
CA LEU A 147 21.96 -6.91 3.16
C LEU A 147 21.17 -7.80 2.19
N LEU A 148 21.56 -9.07 2.05
CA LEU A 148 20.82 -10.04 1.24
C LEU A 148 19.40 -10.27 1.76
N ALA A 149 19.23 -10.37 3.08
CA ALA A 149 17.91 -10.49 3.69
C ALA A 149 17.04 -9.25 3.45
N GLU A 150 17.60 -8.04 3.56
CA GLU A 150 16.89 -6.79 3.27
C GLU A 150 16.47 -6.70 1.79
N VAL A 151 17.35 -7.07 0.86
CA VAL A 151 17.00 -7.15 -0.58
C VAL A 151 15.88 -8.17 -0.80
N GLN A 152 15.91 -9.29 -0.09
CA GLN A 152 14.87 -10.30 -0.21
C GLN A 152 13.52 -9.79 0.34
N GLU A 153 13.53 -9.06 1.45
CA GLU A 153 12.33 -8.39 1.97
C GLU A 153 11.73 -7.45 0.92
N GLN A 154 12.55 -6.58 0.33
CA GLN A 154 12.09 -5.63 -0.70
C GLN A 154 11.48 -6.36 -1.90
N ARG A 155 12.07 -7.48 -2.34
CA ARG A 155 11.51 -8.32 -3.42
C ARG A 155 10.15 -8.91 -3.05
N ASN A 156 9.99 -9.39 -1.83
CA ASN A 156 8.73 -9.95 -1.36
C ASN A 156 7.63 -8.88 -1.25
N LEU A 157 8.00 -7.67 -0.80
CA LEU A 157 7.10 -6.52 -0.79
C LEU A 157 6.65 -6.15 -2.21
N LEU A 158 7.59 -6.07 -3.16
CA LEU A 158 7.26 -5.83 -4.57
C LEU A 158 6.33 -6.92 -5.13
N LYS A 159 6.59 -8.20 -4.83
CA LYS A 159 5.70 -9.31 -5.21
C LYS A 159 4.29 -9.11 -4.68
N THR A 160 4.15 -8.70 -3.42
CA THR A 160 2.86 -8.38 -2.79
C THR A 160 2.16 -7.25 -3.55
N PHE A 161 2.85 -6.13 -3.81
CA PHE A 161 2.26 -5.01 -4.53
C PHE A 161 1.83 -5.39 -5.94
N GLN A 162 2.65 -6.14 -6.69
CA GLN A 162 2.29 -6.63 -8.02
C GLN A 162 1.00 -7.47 -7.99
N ILE A 163 0.82 -8.32 -6.99
CA ILE A 163 -0.40 -9.11 -6.82
C ILE A 163 -1.60 -8.21 -6.55
N THR A 164 -1.46 -7.22 -5.66
CA THR A 164 -2.54 -6.28 -5.36
C THR A 164 -2.93 -5.45 -6.58
N VAL A 165 -1.97 -5.02 -7.39
CA VAL A 165 -2.23 -4.30 -8.65
C VAL A 165 -3.03 -5.19 -9.61
N LYS A 166 -2.61 -6.44 -9.82
CA LYS A 166 -3.34 -7.40 -10.67
C LYS A 166 -4.78 -7.61 -10.19
N LYS A 167 -5.00 -7.67 -8.87
CA LYS A 167 -6.36 -7.78 -8.30
C LYS A 167 -7.20 -6.54 -8.62
N LEU A 168 -6.67 -5.35 -8.36
CA LEU A 168 -7.37 -4.09 -8.62
C LEU A 168 -7.67 -3.89 -10.11
N GLU A 169 -6.76 -4.26 -11.01
CA GLU A 169 -6.99 -4.21 -12.46
C GLU A 169 -8.15 -5.11 -12.90
N ARG A 170 -8.29 -6.31 -12.31
CA ARG A 170 -9.42 -7.21 -12.59
C ARG A 170 -10.74 -6.63 -12.06
N ASP A 171 -10.72 -6.08 -10.85
CA ASP A 171 -11.89 -5.44 -10.26
C ASP A 171 -12.36 -4.23 -11.06
N LEU A 172 -11.41 -3.40 -11.54
CA LEU A 172 -11.70 -2.27 -12.41
C LEU A 172 -12.39 -2.74 -13.70
N ARG A 173 -11.81 -3.71 -14.41
CA ARG A 173 -12.39 -4.26 -15.64
C ARG A 173 -13.79 -4.84 -15.43
N ARG A 174 -14.02 -5.52 -14.30
CA ARG A 174 -15.34 -6.04 -13.93
C ARG A 174 -16.35 -4.90 -13.75
N LYS A 175 -15.96 -3.83 -13.05
CA LYS A 175 -16.82 -2.66 -12.81
C LYS A 175 -17.10 -1.87 -14.09
N ASP A 176 -16.12 -1.78 -14.99
CA ASP A 176 -16.31 -1.17 -16.31
C ASP A 176 -17.32 -1.96 -17.15
N ALA A 177 -17.23 -3.30 -17.14
CA ALA A 177 -18.19 -4.16 -17.82
C ALA A 177 -19.60 -4.03 -17.22
N GLU A 178 -19.73 -4.04 -15.89
CA GLU A 178 -21.01 -3.82 -15.19
C GLU A 178 -21.61 -2.44 -15.55
N THR A 179 -20.78 -1.40 -15.58
CA THR A 179 -21.21 -0.05 -15.95
C THR A 179 -21.70 0.01 -17.39
N LEU A 180 -21.01 -0.63 -18.33
CA LEU A 180 -21.46 -0.72 -19.72
C LEU A 180 -22.79 -1.47 -19.84
N LEU A 181 -22.94 -2.59 -19.13
CA LEU A 181 -24.18 -3.37 -19.13
C LEU A 181 -25.36 -2.54 -18.59
N LEU A 182 -25.17 -1.85 -17.47
CA LEU A 182 -26.20 -1.01 -16.88
C LEU A 182 -26.58 0.17 -17.77
N LYS A 183 -25.60 0.79 -18.45
CA LYS A 183 -25.87 1.86 -19.42
C LYS A 183 -26.69 1.35 -20.62
N ASN A 184 -26.37 0.16 -21.12
CA ASN A 184 -27.15 -0.45 -22.20
C ASN A 184 -28.58 -0.75 -21.75
N HIS A 185 -28.76 -1.34 -20.57
CA HIS A 185 -30.10 -1.62 -20.02
C HIS A 185 -30.91 -0.35 -19.79
N LEU A 186 -30.27 0.74 -19.32
CA LEU A 186 -30.92 2.04 -19.19
C LEU A 186 -31.39 2.55 -20.55
N SER A 187 -30.52 2.55 -21.55
CA SER A 187 -30.86 2.99 -22.90
C SER A 187 -31.98 2.15 -23.54
N GLU A 188 -31.97 0.83 -23.34
CA GLU A 188 -33.05 -0.05 -23.78
C GLU A 188 -34.37 0.29 -23.10
N SER A 189 -34.35 0.51 -21.78
CA SER A 189 -35.53 0.90 -20.99
C SER A 189 -36.07 2.27 -21.42
N GLU A 190 -35.19 3.23 -21.69
CA GLU A 190 -35.55 4.56 -22.23
C GLU A 190 -36.20 4.42 -23.60
N MET A 191 -35.61 3.66 -24.53
CA MET A 191 -36.20 3.40 -25.85
C MET A 191 -37.57 2.73 -25.76
N LEU A 192 -37.75 1.77 -24.84
CA LEU A 192 -39.05 1.13 -24.61
C LEU A 192 -40.07 2.12 -24.04
N SER A 193 -39.65 2.96 -23.10
CA SER A 193 -40.49 4.01 -22.51
C SER A 193 -40.93 5.01 -23.56
N MET A 194 -40.02 5.47 -24.43
CA MET A 194 -40.34 6.35 -25.55
C MET A 194 -41.36 5.71 -26.51
N ARG A 195 -41.16 4.44 -26.89
CA ARG A 195 -42.11 3.72 -27.77
C ARG A 195 -43.50 3.57 -27.13
N LEU A 196 -43.57 3.40 -25.81
CA LEU A 196 -44.85 3.34 -25.09
C LEU A 196 -45.51 4.72 -25.04
N GLU A 197 -44.73 5.77 -24.83
CA GLU A 197 -45.22 7.16 -24.87
C GLU A 197 -45.78 7.50 -26.25
N GLU A 198 -45.11 7.15 -27.34
CA GLU A 198 -45.61 7.34 -28.71
C GLU A 198 -46.97 6.65 -28.93
N LYS A 199 -47.14 5.42 -28.41
CA LYS A 199 -48.40 4.68 -28.51
C LYS A 199 -49.53 5.31 -27.68
N LEU A 200 -49.21 5.81 -26.48
CA LEU A 200 -50.19 6.47 -25.60
C LEU A 200 -50.55 7.87 -26.09
N HIS A 201 -49.60 8.56 -26.72
CA HIS A 201 -49.71 9.97 -27.09
C HIS A 201 -49.32 10.25 -28.55
N PRO A 202 -50.00 9.67 -29.56
CA PRO A 202 -49.61 9.75 -30.98
C PRO A 202 -49.50 11.19 -31.54
N HIS A 203 -50.11 12.17 -30.86
CA HIS A 203 -50.12 13.59 -31.24
C HIS A 203 -49.78 14.54 -30.10
N ARG A 204 -49.29 14.01 -28.97
CA ARG A 204 -49.03 14.76 -27.73
C ARG A 204 -47.59 14.57 -27.22
N SER A 205 -46.77 13.77 -27.89
CA SER A 205 -45.36 13.65 -27.49
C SER A 205 -44.55 14.92 -27.80
N LEU A 206 -43.75 15.36 -26.82
CA LEU A 206 -42.82 16.48 -26.89
C LEU A 206 -41.37 16.02 -27.19
N HIS A 207 -41.18 14.94 -27.97
CA HIS A 207 -39.83 14.43 -28.31
C HIS A 207 -38.85 15.49 -28.83
N THR A 208 -39.32 16.59 -29.42
CA THR A 208 -38.47 17.74 -29.82
C THR A 208 -37.79 18.48 -28.65
N LEU A 209 -38.18 18.20 -27.40
CA LEU A 209 -37.57 18.75 -26.19
C LEU A 209 -36.64 17.76 -25.46
N ASP A 210 -36.66 16.48 -25.81
CA ASP A 210 -35.76 15.49 -25.21
C ASP A 210 -34.30 15.83 -25.59
N GLY A 211 -33.45 15.99 -24.58
CA GLY A 211 -32.02 16.31 -24.76
C GLY A 211 -31.68 17.79 -24.91
N LEU A 212 -32.62 18.72 -24.67
CA LEU A 212 -32.30 20.15 -24.64
C LEU A 212 -31.50 20.53 -23.40
N HIS A 213 -30.23 20.86 -23.59
CA HIS A 213 -29.44 21.53 -22.55
C HIS A 213 -29.93 22.98 -22.40
N LEU A 214 -30.11 23.48 -21.17
CA LEU A 214 -30.67 24.82 -20.94
C LEU A 214 -29.88 25.94 -21.63
N SER A 215 -28.59 25.73 -21.86
CA SER A 215 -27.70 26.66 -22.56
C SER A 215 -27.87 26.70 -24.08
N ALA A 216 -28.62 25.76 -24.68
CA ALA A 216 -28.85 25.65 -26.12
C ALA A 216 -30.29 26.02 -26.53
N LEU A 217 -31.07 26.63 -25.62
CA LEU A 217 -32.43 27.06 -25.92
C LEU A 217 -32.43 28.12 -27.02
N SER A 218 -33.24 27.87 -28.05
CA SER A 218 -33.52 28.83 -29.11
C SER A 218 -34.99 29.27 -29.08
N PRO A 219 -35.33 30.46 -29.60
CA PRO A 219 -36.72 30.93 -29.68
C PRO A 219 -37.67 29.95 -30.38
N ALA A 220 -37.16 29.11 -31.29
CA ALA A 220 -37.94 28.07 -31.96
C ALA A 220 -38.44 26.98 -30.99
N HIS A 221 -37.64 26.62 -29.99
CA HIS A 221 -38.03 25.63 -28.96
C HIS A 221 -39.14 26.19 -28.07
N LEU A 222 -39.03 27.47 -27.66
CA LEU A 222 -40.05 28.14 -26.85
C LEU A 222 -41.39 28.24 -27.60
N LEU A 223 -41.33 28.52 -28.91
CA LEU A 223 -42.50 28.54 -29.77
C LEU A 223 -43.12 27.15 -29.99
N ALA A 224 -42.31 26.09 -30.04
CA ALA A 224 -42.79 24.71 -30.08
C ALA A 224 -43.52 24.32 -28.79
N VAL A 225 -42.97 24.66 -27.62
CA VAL A 225 -43.62 24.45 -26.30
C VAL A 225 -44.93 25.23 -26.20
N LEU A 226 -44.95 26.49 -26.62
CA LEU A 226 -46.16 27.32 -26.59
C LEU A 226 -47.27 26.73 -27.47
N ARG A 227 -46.93 26.33 -28.71
CA ARG A 227 -47.87 25.68 -29.63
C ARG A 227 -48.43 24.38 -29.04
N TYR A 228 -47.56 23.60 -28.40
CA TYR A 228 -47.98 22.40 -27.70
C TYR A 228 -48.94 22.71 -26.54
N ALA A 229 -48.60 23.67 -25.68
CA ALA A 229 -49.43 24.07 -24.54
C ALA A 229 -50.83 24.50 -24.99
N VAL A 230 -50.91 25.35 -26.01
CA VAL A 230 -52.20 25.81 -26.58
C VAL A 230 -53.02 24.64 -27.13
N ARG A 231 -52.38 23.70 -27.86
CA ARG A 231 -53.07 22.50 -28.37
C ARG A 231 -53.55 21.59 -27.24
N SER A 232 -52.75 21.41 -26.20
CA SER A 232 -53.09 20.62 -25.02
C SER A 232 -54.30 21.20 -24.28
N ILE A 233 -54.28 22.50 -23.98
CA ILE A 233 -55.39 23.22 -23.33
C ILE A 233 -56.68 23.10 -24.15
N ARG A 234 -56.62 23.32 -25.47
CA ARG A 234 -57.80 23.17 -26.33
C ARG A 234 -58.33 21.73 -26.35
N SER A 235 -57.44 20.74 -26.35
CA SER A 235 -57.86 19.34 -26.30
C SER A 235 -58.51 18.98 -24.97
N PHE A 236 -58.00 19.50 -23.85
CA PHE A 236 -58.58 19.33 -22.53
C PHE A 236 -59.95 19.99 -22.43
N ALA A 237 -60.08 21.24 -22.89
CA ALA A 237 -61.36 21.94 -22.93
C ALA A 237 -62.43 21.17 -23.73
N ARG A 238 -62.07 20.59 -24.88
CA ARG A 238 -62.97 19.72 -25.67
C ARG A 238 -63.36 18.43 -24.96
N VAL A 239 -62.47 17.85 -24.15
CA VAL A 239 -62.81 16.68 -23.32
C VAL A 239 -63.79 17.11 -22.24
N MET A 240 -63.51 18.20 -21.54
CA MET A 240 -64.39 18.77 -20.52
C MET A 240 -65.78 19.11 -21.07
N GLU A 241 -65.85 19.78 -22.22
CA GLU A 241 -67.10 20.10 -22.93
C GLU A 241 -67.96 18.85 -23.15
N ARG A 242 -67.37 17.78 -23.70
CA ARG A 242 -68.08 16.51 -23.91
C ARG A 242 -68.53 15.83 -22.61
N GLU A 243 -67.74 15.93 -21.55
CA GLU A 243 -68.12 15.36 -20.24
C GLU A 243 -69.20 16.22 -19.55
N MET A 244 -69.19 17.54 -19.77
CA MET A 244 -70.23 18.46 -19.29
C MET A 244 -71.55 18.21 -20.02
N GLU A 245 -71.53 18.06 -21.35
CA GLU A 245 -72.70 17.66 -22.14
C GLU A 245 -73.29 16.33 -21.64
N ARG A 246 -72.44 15.32 -21.37
CA ARG A 246 -72.87 14.03 -20.81
C ARG A 246 -73.48 14.14 -19.42
N ALA A 247 -73.04 15.10 -18.63
CA ALA A 247 -73.56 15.36 -17.29
C ALA A 247 -74.86 16.20 -17.32
N GLY A 248 -75.37 16.56 -18.49
CA GLY A 248 -76.59 17.36 -18.65
C GLY A 248 -76.39 18.85 -18.34
N TRP A 249 -75.14 19.33 -18.47
CA TRP A 249 -74.83 20.76 -18.41
C TRP A 249 -74.99 21.31 -19.82
N ASP A 250 -76.20 21.78 -20.16
CA ASP A 250 -76.49 22.56 -21.37
C ASP A 250 -76.01 24.02 -21.25
#